data_AF-E6PTE5-F1
#
_entry.id   AF-E6PTE5-F1
#
_cell.length_a   1.000
_cell.length_b   1.000
_cell.length_c   1.000
_cell.angle_alpha   90.00
_cell.angle_beta   90.00
_cell.angle_gamma   90.00
#
_symmetry.space_group_name_H-M   'P 1'
#
loop_
_entity.id
_entity.type
_entity.pdbx_description
1 polymer ?
#
loop_
_entity_poly.entity_id
_entity_poly.type
_entity_poly.pdbx_seq_one_letter_code
_entity_poly.pdbx_strand_id
1 'polypeptide(L)'
;MHIKIRRTYALLYRSTWVPKAANGNTHGFSQQRYVGSIPLTAAAIPDALQSKLTADELAFVESKICTPARQRAEEEQQAAEVRERDPAWRVEEALCLLGKAAEKSAAEPVAAAKAVALQEALARIKTDGAVSPTTMAGKVADDPLHAALCAVREAAQAVATGRYGKAPGEQVRATRTYRLWADLWEAVEGETEGSLLRALQDRGFVKRRGG
;
A
#
# COMPACT_ATOMS: atom_id res chain seq x y z
N MET A 1 -4.30 -46.66 2.49
CA MET A 1 -3.09 -45.81 2.38
C MET A 1 -3.03 -44.86 3.56
N HIS A 2 -1.84 -44.52 4.06
CA HIS A 2 -1.64 -43.53 5.12
C HIS A 2 -0.68 -42.43 4.64
N ILE A 3 -1.01 -41.17 4.91
CA ILE A 3 -0.17 -40.01 4.57
C ILE A 3 0.48 -39.48 5.84
N LYS A 4 1.79 -39.26 5.81
CA LYS A 4 2.52 -38.54 6.87
C LYS A 4 3.09 -37.26 6.28
N ILE A 5 2.70 -36.11 6.82
CA ILE A 5 3.19 -34.81 6.36
C ILE A 5 4.52 -34.49 7.04
N ARG A 6 5.50 -34.05 6.24
CA ARG A 6 6.80 -33.53 6.71
C ARG A 6 7.15 -32.32 5.85
N ARG A 7 7.19 -31.14 6.48
CA ARG A 7 7.43 -29.86 5.79
C ARG A 7 6.48 -29.71 4.59
N THR A 8 7.01 -29.62 3.38
CA THR A 8 6.28 -29.42 2.13
C THR A 8 5.90 -30.72 1.41
N TYR A 9 6.20 -31.89 1.99
CA TYR A 9 5.98 -33.19 1.37
C TYR A 9 5.01 -34.06 2.15
N ALA A 10 4.19 -34.80 1.42
CA ALA A 10 3.39 -35.92 1.91
C ALA A 10 4.13 -37.24 1.62
N LEU A 11 4.47 -37.97 2.68
CA LEU A 11 5.02 -39.32 2.57
C LEU A 11 3.88 -40.35 2.58
N LEU A 12 3.87 -41.21 1.57
CA LEU A 12 2.83 -42.22 1.36
C LEU A 12 3.27 -43.57 1.91
N TYR A 13 2.45 -44.16 2.77
CA TYR A 13 2.67 -45.46 3.39
C TYR A 13 1.50 -46.40 3.12
N ARG A 14 1.78 -47.54 2.50
CA ARG A 14 0.82 -48.64 2.38
C ARG A 14 0.80 -49.41 3.69
N SER A 15 -0.38 -49.57 4.29
CA SER A 15 -0.57 -50.33 5.52
C SER A 15 -1.16 -51.68 5.18
N THR A 16 -0.54 -52.76 5.65
CA THR A 16 -1.04 -54.13 5.51
C THR A 16 -1.24 -54.73 6.89
N TRP A 17 -2.35 -55.43 7.11
CA TRP A 17 -2.59 -56.15 8.36
C TRP A 17 -1.80 -57.45 8.37
N VAL A 18 -1.04 -57.68 9.44
CA VAL A 18 -0.34 -58.94 9.70
C VAL A 18 -1.11 -59.67 10.79
N PRO A 19 -1.77 -60.80 10.46
CA PRO A 19 -2.51 -61.55 11.47
C PRO A 19 -1.58 -62.18 12.51
N LYS A 20 -2.15 -62.53 13.68
CA LYS A 20 -1.43 -63.23 14.75
C LYS A 20 -0.81 -64.54 14.20
N ALA A 21 0.36 -64.89 14.70
CA ALA A 21 1.12 -66.09 14.36
C ALA A 21 1.66 -66.20 12.92
N ALA A 22 1.45 -65.22 12.04
CA ALA A 22 2.00 -65.24 10.68
C ALA A 22 3.54 -65.13 10.64
N ASN A 23 4.14 -64.39 11.58
CA ASN A 23 5.59 -64.17 11.67
C ASN A 23 6.12 -64.46 13.10
N GLY A 24 5.55 -65.45 13.78
CA GLY A 24 5.89 -65.72 15.19
C GLY A 24 5.40 -64.65 16.18
N ASN A 25 4.50 -63.77 15.74
CA ASN A 25 3.93 -62.69 16.52
C ASN A 25 2.78 -63.15 17.43
N THR A 26 2.73 -62.63 18.65
CA THR A 26 1.72 -62.99 19.68
C THR A 26 0.36 -62.30 19.50
N HIS A 27 0.31 -61.22 18.71
CA HIS A 27 -0.89 -60.47 18.36
C HIS A 27 -0.80 -59.95 16.93
N GLY A 28 -1.94 -59.63 16.31
CA GLY A 28 -1.98 -59.01 14.99
C GLY A 28 -1.58 -57.54 15.05
N PHE A 29 -0.91 -57.04 14.02
CA PHE A 29 -0.45 -55.65 13.96
C PHE A 29 -0.49 -55.11 12.52
N SER A 30 -0.47 -53.78 12.38
CA SER A 30 -0.38 -53.13 11.08
C SER A 30 1.09 -52.85 10.72
N GLN A 31 1.50 -53.31 9.54
CA GLN A 31 2.82 -53.00 8.99
C GLN A 31 2.69 -51.88 7.96
N GLN A 32 3.48 -50.82 8.11
CA GLN A 32 3.51 -49.70 7.17
C GLN A 32 4.75 -49.80 6.28
N ARG A 33 4.56 -49.85 4.97
CA ARG A 33 5.63 -49.81 3.96
C ARG A 33 5.60 -48.48 3.22
N TYR A 34 6.75 -47.81 3.17
CA TYR A 34 6.90 -46.58 2.39
C TYR A 34 6.79 -46.87 0.88
N VAL A 35 6.00 -46.06 0.18
CA VAL A 35 5.74 -46.19 -1.27
C VAL A 35 6.39 -45.06 -2.06
N GLY A 36 6.36 -43.85 -1.52
CA GLY A 36 6.92 -42.66 -2.16
C GLY A 36 6.53 -41.38 -1.45
N SER A 37 6.93 -40.25 -2.00
CA SER A 37 6.58 -38.92 -1.51
C SER A 37 6.11 -38.04 -2.65
N ILE A 38 5.17 -37.15 -2.34
CA ILE A 38 4.62 -36.17 -3.27
C ILE A 38 4.61 -34.79 -2.60
N PRO A 39 4.96 -33.70 -3.31
CA PRO A 39 4.79 -32.34 -2.79
C PRO A 39 3.32 -32.07 -2.42
N LEU A 40 3.09 -31.33 -1.34
CA LEU A 40 1.73 -30.90 -0.94
C LEU A 40 1.09 -29.90 -1.93
N THR A 41 1.89 -29.34 -2.82
CA THR A 41 1.47 -28.43 -3.90
C THR A 41 1.33 -29.13 -5.24
N ALA A 42 1.55 -30.45 -5.31
CA ALA A 42 1.49 -31.18 -6.57
C ALA A 42 0.05 -31.26 -7.08
N ALA A 43 -0.20 -30.61 -8.22
CA ALA A 43 -1.51 -30.61 -8.90
C ALA A 43 -1.84 -31.95 -9.60
N ALA A 44 -0.86 -32.83 -9.77
CA ALA A 44 -1.03 -34.16 -10.37
C ALA A 44 -0.06 -35.17 -9.74
N ILE A 45 -0.43 -36.45 -9.80
CA ILE A 45 0.40 -37.55 -9.31
C ILE A 45 1.50 -37.85 -10.35
N PRO A 46 2.80 -37.82 -9.99
CA PRO A 46 3.87 -38.14 -10.93
C PRO A 46 3.82 -39.58 -11.45
N ASP A 47 4.16 -39.83 -12.71
CA ASP A 47 4.10 -41.16 -13.36
C ASP A 47 4.90 -42.24 -12.60
N ALA A 48 6.06 -41.84 -12.06
CA ALA A 48 6.91 -42.70 -11.23
C ALA A 48 6.22 -43.18 -9.94
N LEU A 49 5.21 -42.46 -9.47
CA LEU A 49 4.37 -42.83 -8.34
C LEU A 49 3.10 -43.56 -8.80
N GLN A 50 2.55 -43.19 -9.96
CA GLN A 50 1.38 -43.85 -10.53
C GLN A 50 1.61 -45.35 -10.75
N SER A 51 2.78 -45.72 -11.28
CA SER A 51 3.17 -47.13 -11.48
C SER A 51 3.30 -47.95 -10.19
N LYS A 52 3.37 -47.30 -9.02
CA LYS A 52 3.55 -47.96 -7.71
C LYS A 52 2.27 -48.05 -6.89
N LEU A 53 1.23 -47.32 -7.27
CA LEU A 53 -0.03 -47.19 -6.55
C LEU A 53 -1.12 -48.02 -7.23
N THR A 54 -2.03 -48.57 -6.44
CA THR A 54 -3.26 -49.18 -6.98
C THR A 54 -4.28 -48.09 -7.36
N ALA A 55 -5.32 -48.45 -8.11
CA ALA A 55 -6.39 -47.51 -8.50
C ALA A 55 -7.04 -46.81 -7.28
N ASP A 56 -7.31 -47.56 -6.20
CA ASP A 56 -7.89 -47.00 -4.97
C ASP A 56 -6.90 -46.05 -4.26
N GLU A 57 -5.61 -46.38 -4.28
CA GLU A 57 -4.58 -45.55 -3.69
C GLU A 57 -4.34 -44.28 -4.51
N LEU A 58 -4.46 -44.36 -5.83
CA LEU A 58 -4.45 -43.20 -6.73
C LEU A 58 -5.62 -42.26 -6.42
N ALA A 59 -6.84 -42.79 -6.35
CA ALA A 59 -8.02 -41.99 -6.00
C ALA A 59 -7.89 -41.35 -4.61
N PHE A 60 -7.28 -42.05 -3.65
CA PHE A 60 -7.00 -41.51 -2.32
C PHE A 60 -5.98 -40.37 -2.35
N VAL A 61 -4.87 -40.51 -3.07
CA VAL A 61 -3.85 -39.46 -3.21
C VAL A 61 -4.40 -38.25 -3.98
N GLU A 62 -5.16 -38.51 -5.04
CA GLU A 62 -5.80 -37.49 -5.87
C GLU A 62 -6.74 -36.62 -5.02
N SER A 63 -7.65 -37.24 -4.28
CA SER A 63 -8.62 -36.52 -3.45
C SER A 63 -8.02 -35.80 -2.25
N LYS A 64 -6.93 -36.34 -1.66
CA LYS A 64 -6.32 -35.77 -0.44
C LYS A 64 -5.21 -34.77 -0.70
N ILE A 65 -4.58 -34.80 -1.87
CA ILE A 65 -3.40 -33.96 -2.18
C ILE A 65 -3.62 -33.15 -3.44
N CYS A 66 -3.88 -33.81 -4.58
CA CYS A 66 -3.87 -33.14 -5.88
C CYS A 66 -5.08 -32.22 -6.08
N THR A 67 -6.29 -32.65 -5.74
CA THR A 67 -7.48 -31.80 -5.81
C THR A 67 -7.37 -30.55 -4.93
N PRO A 68 -7.02 -30.66 -3.63
CA PRO A 68 -6.80 -29.47 -2.80
C PRO A 68 -5.63 -28.59 -3.24
N ALA A 69 -4.61 -29.17 -3.88
CA ALA A 69 -3.50 -28.38 -4.44
C ALA A 69 -3.94 -27.56 -5.66
N ARG A 70 -4.76 -28.14 -6.56
CA ARG A 70 -5.34 -27.40 -7.69
C ARG A 70 -6.27 -26.28 -7.24
N GLN A 71 -7.17 -26.58 -6.31
CA GLN A 71 -8.09 -25.57 -5.77
C GLN A 71 -7.34 -24.39 -5.16
N ARG A 72 -6.31 -24.64 -4.33
CA ARG A 72 -5.49 -23.56 -3.79
C ARG A 72 -4.74 -22.78 -4.87
N ALA A 73 -4.20 -23.45 -5.88
CA ALA A 73 -3.53 -22.77 -6.98
C ALA A 73 -4.50 -21.88 -7.79
N GLU A 74 -5.71 -22.36 -8.05
CA GLU A 74 -6.78 -21.58 -8.71
C GLU A 74 -7.24 -20.40 -7.85
N GLU A 75 -7.44 -20.59 -6.55
CA GLU A 75 -7.78 -19.53 -5.60
C GLU A 75 -6.67 -18.46 -5.51
N GLU A 76 -5.40 -18.89 -5.45
CA GLU A 76 -4.25 -17.98 -5.45
C GLU A 76 -4.16 -17.18 -6.75
N GLN A 77 -4.44 -17.81 -7.90
CA GLN A 77 -4.51 -17.13 -9.19
C GLN A 77 -5.67 -16.13 -9.23
N GLN A 78 -6.87 -16.52 -8.82
CA GLN A 78 -8.03 -15.62 -8.76
C GLN A 78 -7.78 -14.45 -7.82
N ALA A 79 -7.21 -14.70 -6.64
CA ALA A 79 -6.86 -13.66 -5.69
C ALA A 79 -5.78 -12.72 -6.25
N ALA A 80 -4.81 -13.25 -7.01
CA ALA A 80 -3.83 -12.44 -7.71
C ALA A 80 -4.48 -11.58 -8.79
N GLU A 81 -5.37 -12.13 -9.62
CA GLU A 81 -6.10 -11.38 -10.65
C GLU A 81 -6.99 -10.28 -10.05
N VAL A 82 -7.71 -10.59 -8.97
CA VAL A 82 -8.51 -9.60 -8.24
C VAL A 82 -7.61 -8.49 -7.71
N ARG A 83 -6.49 -8.84 -7.09
CA ARG A 83 -5.49 -7.88 -6.61
C ARG A 83 -4.89 -7.04 -7.73
N GLU A 84 -4.61 -7.62 -8.89
CA GLU A 84 -4.07 -6.88 -10.04
C GLU A 84 -5.06 -5.86 -10.59
N ARG A 85 -6.36 -6.20 -10.55
CA ARG A 85 -7.47 -5.35 -11.02
C ARG A 85 -7.92 -4.33 -9.99
N ASP A 86 -7.54 -4.48 -8.72
CA ASP A 86 -7.90 -3.56 -7.64
C ASP A 86 -7.04 -2.28 -7.69
N PRO A 87 -7.62 -1.14 -8.12
CA PRO A 87 -6.87 0.12 -8.18
C PRO A 87 -6.48 0.64 -6.79
N ALA A 88 -7.25 0.34 -5.74
CA ALA A 88 -6.94 0.78 -4.38
C ALA A 88 -5.67 0.10 -3.87
N TRP A 89 -5.56 -1.22 -4.08
CA TRP A 89 -4.37 -1.99 -3.73
C TRP A 89 -3.11 -1.45 -4.41
N ARG A 90 -3.20 -1.08 -5.70
CA ARG A 90 -2.08 -0.48 -6.45
C ARG A 90 -1.67 0.88 -5.88
N VAL A 91 -2.62 1.69 -5.43
CA VAL A 91 -2.33 2.98 -4.79
C VAL A 91 -1.65 2.78 -3.43
N GLU A 92 -2.08 1.80 -2.63
CA GLU A 92 -1.44 1.46 -1.36
C GLU A 92 0.01 0.98 -1.55
N GLU A 93 0.25 0.12 -2.55
CA GLU A 93 1.60 -0.32 -2.91
C GLU A 93 2.49 0.87 -3.33
N ALA A 94 1.94 1.78 -4.16
CA ALA A 94 2.65 3.00 -4.57
C ALA A 94 3.01 3.88 -3.37
N LEU A 95 2.10 4.04 -2.40
CA LEU A 95 2.36 4.79 -1.16
C LEU A 95 3.50 4.15 -0.35
N CYS A 96 3.51 2.82 -0.22
CA CYS A 96 4.59 2.09 0.45
C CYS A 96 5.95 2.32 -0.23
N LEU A 97 5.99 2.22 -1.55
CA LEU A 97 7.21 2.44 -2.35
C LEU A 97 7.69 3.90 -2.27
N LEU A 98 6.76 4.86 -2.28
CA LEU A 98 7.09 6.28 -2.12
C LEU A 98 7.66 6.59 -0.73
N GLY A 99 7.12 5.98 0.33
CA GLY A 99 7.69 6.08 1.68
C GLY A 99 9.15 5.59 1.72
N LYS A 100 9.41 4.40 1.15
CA LYS A 100 10.78 3.86 1.04
C LYS A 100 11.70 4.73 0.18
N ALA A 101 11.17 5.34 -0.88
CA ALA A 101 11.93 6.25 -1.73
C ALA A 101 12.27 7.55 -0.99
N ALA A 102 11.35 8.08 -0.17
CA ALA A 102 11.56 9.27 0.65
C ALA A 102 12.62 9.04 1.74
N GLU A 103 12.63 7.87 2.37
CA GLU A 103 13.70 7.49 3.31
C GLU A 103 15.07 7.46 2.63
N LYS A 104 15.14 6.87 1.43
CA LYS A 104 16.39 6.78 0.66
C LYS A 104 16.82 8.13 0.07
N SER A 105 15.88 9.01 -0.24
CA SER A 105 16.19 10.30 -0.88
C SER A 105 16.93 11.28 0.04
N ALA A 106 16.91 11.02 1.35
CA ALA A 106 17.76 11.74 2.31
C ALA A 106 19.26 11.50 2.08
N ALA A 107 19.63 10.34 1.51
CA ALA A 107 21.02 10.02 1.16
C ALA A 107 21.37 10.42 -0.28
N GLU A 108 20.42 10.25 -1.21
CA GLU A 108 20.61 10.60 -2.62
C GLU A 108 19.35 11.26 -3.18
N PRO A 109 19.39 12.54 -3.55
CA PRO A 109 18.19 13.25 -4.00
C PRO A 109 17.68 12.67 -5.33
N VAL A 110 16.35 12.57 -5.44
CA VAL A 110 15.68 12.13 -6.67
C VAL A 110 15.59 13.30 -7.65
N ALA A 111 15.86 13.05 -8.94
CA ALA A 111 15.72 14.06 -9.98
C ALA A 111 14.31 14.67 -10.01
N ALA A 112 14.22 16.00 -10.04
CA ALA A 112 12.94 16.74 -10.01
C ALA A 112 11.96 16.31 -11.12
N ALA A 113 12.47 15.96 -12.31
CA ALA A 113 11.64 15.46 -13.42
C ALA A 113 10.85 14.18 -13.06
N LYS A 114 11.42 13.29 -12.23
CA LYS A 114 10.73 12.07 -11.77
C LYS A 114 9.62 12.39 -10.77
N ALA A 115 9.83 13.40 -9.92
CA ALA A 115 8.80 13.87 -8.99
C ALA A 115 7.61 14.51 -9.74
N VAL A 116 7.89 15.32 -10.76
CA VAL A 116 6.85 15.92 -11.62
C VAL A 116 6.05 14.85 -12.37
N ALA A 117 6.72 13.87 -12.99
CA ALA A 117 6.05 12.78 -13.69
C ALA A 117 5.12 11.97 -12.76
N LEU A 118 5.49 11.83 -11.48
CA LEU A 118 4.67 11.16 -10.48
C LEU A 118 3.42 11.96 -10.10
N GLN A 119 3.54 13.29 -9.99
CA GLN A 119 2.40 14.18 -9.76
C GLN A 119 1.40 14.12 -10.94
N GLU A 120 1.89 14.13 -12.18
CA GLU A 120 1.06 13.98 -13.38
C GLU A 120 0.38 12.61 -13.46
N ALA A 121 1.03 11.54 -12.97
CA ALA A 121 0.43 10.22 -12.88
C ALA A 121 -0.69 10.19 -11.83
N LEU A 122 -0.47 10.79 -10.66
CA LEU A 122 -1.46 10.88 -9.58
C LEU A 122 -2.71 11.64 -10.03
N ALA A 123 -2.56 12.73 -10.79
CA ALA A 123 -3.66 13.54 -11.31
C ALA A 123 -4.58 12.78 -12.29
N ARG A 124 -4.14 11.66 -12.86
CA ARG A 124 -4.93 10.82 -13.78
C ARG A 124 -5.77 9.76 -13.07
N ILE A 125 -5.56 9.54 -11.77
CA ILE A 125 -6.31 8.54 -11.00
C ILE A 125 -7.71 9.09 -10.72
N LYS A 126 -8.74 8.31 -11.08
CA LYS A 126 -10.14 8.64 -10.78
C LYS A 126 -10.42 8.39 -9.31
N THR A 127 -11.01 9.35 -8.61
CA THR A 127 -11.37 9.25 -7.20
C THR A 127 -12.88 9.35 -7.01
N ASP A 128 -13.43 8.50 -6.14
CA ASP A 128 -14.83 8.57 -5.71
C ASP A 128 -14.99 9.67 -4.66
N GLY A 129 -14.94 10.92 -5.14
CA GLY A 129 -15.00 12.11 -4.31
C GLY A 129 -14.18 13.24 -4.91
N ALA A 130 -14.70 14.46 -4.83
CA ALA A 130 -13.98 15.66 -5.22
C ALA A 130 -12.86 15.94 -4.21
N VAL A 131 -11.74 15.23 -4.35
CA VAL A 131 -10.48 15.64 -3.74
C VAL A 131 -9.81 16.54 -4.77
N SER A 132 -10.10 17.84 -4.68
CA SER A 132 -9.32 18.83 -5.42
C SER A 132 -7.84 18.60 -5.09
N PRO A 133 -6.97 18.37 -6.09
CA PRO A 133 -5.57 18.06 -5.86
C PRO A 133 -4.90 19.31 -5.29
N THR A 134 -4.83 19.36 -3.97
CA THR A 134 -4.06 20.37 -3.27
C THR A 134 -2.61 19.87 -3.24
N THR A 135 -1.70 20.80 -3.54
CA THR A 135 -0.25 20.83 -3.25
C THR A 135 0.73 20.42 -4.37
N MET A 136 1.05 21.41 -5.23
CA MET A 136 2.40 21.99 -5.51
C MET A 136 3.48 21.06 -6.13
N ALA A 137 4.17 21.38 -7.23
CA ALA A 137 4.58 22.68 -7.76
C ALA A 137 5.00 22.58 -9.24
N GLY A 138 4.77 23.64 -10.01
CA GLY A 138 5.54 23.89 -11.23
C GLY A 138 4.79 23.99 -12.55
N LYS A 139 3.58 24.56 -12.58
CA LYS A 139 3.11 25.35 -13.73
C LYS A 139 2.03 26.33 -13.27
N VAL A 140 2.44 27.60 -13.23
CA VAL A 140 1.66 28.83 -13.47
C VAL A 140 0.17 28.77 -13.10
N ALA A 141 -0.12 29.39 -11.96
CA ALA A 141 -1.34 30.12 -11.63
C ALA A 141 -2.41 30.23 -12.73
N ASP A 142 -3.43 29.37 -12.67
CA ASP A 142 -4.74 29.71 -13.25
C ASP A 142 -5.53 30.64 -12.32
N ASP A 143 -5.16 30.73 -11.04
CA ASP A 143 -5.76 31.68 -10.08
C ASP A 143 -4.74 32.17 -9.03
N PRO A 144 -4.26 33.43 -9.16
CA PRO A 144 -3.38 34.07 -8.18
C PRO A 144 -3.95 34.13 -6.75
N LEU A 145 -5.28 34.22 -6.59
CA LEU A 145 -5.92 34.23 -5.26
C LEU A 145 -5.84 32.85 -4.60
N HIS A 146 -6.03 31.80 -5.39
CA HIS A 146 -5.89 30.42 -4.91
C HIS A 146 -4.46 30.12 -4.48
N ALA A 147 -3.47 30.55 -5.27
CA ALA A 147 -2.06 30.41 -4.91
C ALA A 147 -1.71 31.13 -3.60
N ALA A 148 -2.23 32.36 -3.41
CA ALA A 148 -2.05 33.11 -2.17
C ALA A 148 -2.68 32.39 -0.97
N LEU A 149 -3.89 31.84 -1.13
CA LEU A 149 -4.58 31.08 -0.09
C LEU A 149 -3.79 29.84 0.34
N CYS A 150 -3.23 29.09 -0.61
CA CYS A 150 -2.37 27.94 -0.33
C CYS A 150 -1.12 28.35 0.44
N ALA A 151 -0.42 29.40 -0.01
CA ALA A 151 0.79 29.89 0.65
C ALA A 151 0.54 30.34 2.10
N VAL A 152 -0.59 31.02 2.37
CA VAL A 152 -0.97 31.43 3.73
C VAL A 152 -1.25 30.21 4.63
N ARG A 153 -1.91 29.17 4.11
CA ARG A 153 -2.17 27.93 4.85
C ARG A 153 -0.88 27.20 5.23
N GLU A 154 0.06 27.09 4.29
CA GLU A 154 1.37 26.49 4.54
C GLU A 154 2.17 27.29 5.58
N ALA A 155 2.16 28.62 5.47
CA ALA A 155 2.80 29.50 6.45
C ALA A 155 2.21 29.32 7.85
N ALA A 156 0.88 29.22 7.96
CA ALA A 156 0.20 28.97 9.24
C ALA A 156 0.58 27.61 9.85
N GLN A 157 0.64 26.56 9.02
CA GLN A 157 1.09 25.24 9.48
C GLN A 157 2.55 25.24 9.93
N ALA A 158 3.43 25.96 9.23
CA ALA A 158 4.83 26.12 9.63
C ALA A 158 4.97 26.83 10.98
N VAL A 159 4.13 27.83 11.28
CA VAL A 159 4.09 28.47 12.60
C VAL A 159 3.57 27.50 13.67
N ALA A 160 2.47 26.80 13.40
CA ALA A 160 1.86 25.86 14.35
C ALA A 160 2.78 24.68 14.72
N THR A 161 3.57 24.21 13.76
CA THR A 161 4.57 23.13 13.94
C THR A 161 5.87 23.61 14.59
N GLY A 162 5.97 24.90 14.94
CA GLY A 162 7.11 25.45 15.66
C GLY A 162 8.34 25.75 14.79
N ARG A 163 8.21 25.79 13.46
CA ARG A 163 9.33 26.09 12.53
C ARG A 163 10.01 27.43 12.84
N TYR A 164 9.26 28.38 13.38
CA TYR A 164 9.73 29.72 13.74
C TYR A 164 10.07 29.88 15.24
N GLY A 165 10.03 28.79 16.01
CA GLY A 165 10.24 28.82 17.46
C GLY A 165 9.08 29.44 18.26
N LYS A 166 9.31 29.68 19.55
CA LYS A 166 8.37 30.40 20.43
C LYS A 166 8.69 31.90 20.44
N ALA A 167 7.64 32.72 20.51
CA ALA A 167 7.81 34.16 20.68
C ALA A 167 8.56 34.48 21.99
N PRO A 168 9.46 35.48 21.98
CA PRO A 168 10.12 35.94 23.20
C PRO A 168 9.11 36.55 24.18
N GLY A 169 9.42 36.50 25.48
CA GLY A 169 8.54 37.04 26.53
C GLY A 169 8.35 38.56 26.49
N GLU A 170 9.30 39.28 25.90
CA GLU A 170 9.25 40.73 25.68
C GLU A 170 9.69 41.08 24.25
N GLN A 171 9.31 42.27 23.77
CA GLN A 171 9.69 42.80 22.45
C GLN A 171 9.28 41.95 21.23
N VAL A 172 8.14 41.25 21.31
CA VAL A 172 7.60 40.45 20.19
C VAL A 172 7.53 41.24 18.88
N ARG A 173 7.20 42.54 18.95
CA ARG A 173 7.12 43.43 17.77
C ARG A 173 8.47 43.66 17.06
N ALA A 174 9.59 43.46 17.76
CA ALA A 174 10.91 43.58 17.18
C ALA A 174 11.34 42.32 16.40
N THR A 175 10.63 41.21 16.56
CA THR A 175 10.98 39.94 15.91
C THR A 175 10.72 39.98 14.41
N ARG A 176 11.57 39.26 13.64
CA ARG A 176 11.40 39.11 12.20
C ARG A 176 10.04 38.50 11.84
N THR A 177 9.60 37.50 12.61
CA THR A 177 8.31 36.82 12.41
C THR A 177 7.14 37.79 12.56
N TYR A 178 7.18 38.69 13.56
CA TYR A 178 6.15 39.71 13.72
C TYR A 178 6.16 40.76 12.60
N ARG A 179 7.34 41.20 12.14
CA ARG A 179 7.43 42.14 11.02
C ARG A 179 6.90 41.53 9.72
N LEU A 180 7.27 40.29 9.41
CA LEU A 180 6.73 39.57 8.26
C LEU A 180 5.20 39.38 8.34
N TRP A 181 4.67 39.13 9.54
CA TRP A 181 3.22 39.11 9.75
C TRP A 181 2.59 40.49 9.51
N ALA A 182 3.19 41.56 10.00
CA ALA A 182 2.71 42.92 9.79
C ALA A 182 2.74 43.31 8.29
N ASP A 183 3.79 42.94 7.56
CA ASP A 183 3.90 43.16 6.12
C ASP A 183 2.84 42.37 5.35
N LEU A 184 2.60 41.12 5.73
CA LEU A 184 1.55 40.27 5.14
C LEU A 184 0.16 40.85 5.42
N TRP A 185 -0.07 41.32 6.64
CA TRP A 185 -1.32 41.97 7.04
C TRP A 185 -1.58 43.23 6.20
N GLU A 186 -0.60 44.11 6.06
CA GLU A 186 -0.71 45.33 5.26
C GLU A 186 -0.96 45.00 3.77
N ALA A 187 -0.29 43.99 3.23
CA ALA A 187 -0.52 43.56 1.85
C ALA A 187 -1.94 43.00 1.62
N VAL A 188 -2.57 42.39 2.64
CA VAL A 188 -3.89 41.77 2.51
C VAL A 188 -5.01 42.76 2.86
N GLU A 189 -4.94 43.43 4.02
CA GLU A 189 -6.00 44.29 4.57
C GLU A 189 -5.61 45.77 4.69
N GLY A 190 -4.42 46.16 4.22
CA GLY A 190 -3.94 47.54 4.32
C GLY A 190 -4.91 48.58 3.74
N GLU A 191 -4.85 49.80 4.27
CA GLU A 191 -5.68 50.91 3.79
C GLU A 191 -5.18 51.50 2.46
N THR A 192 -3.97 51.12 2.05
CA THR A 192 -3.30 51.58 0.83
C THR A 192 -3.90 50.97 -0.44
N GLU A 193 -3.82 51.70 -1.56
CA GLU A 193 -4.35 51.26 -2.87
C GLU A 193 -3.72 49.95 -3.40
N GLY A 194 -2.58 49.55 -2.84
CA GLY A 194 -1.88 48.31 -3.20
C GLY A 194 -2.35 47.06 -2.45
N SER A 195 -3.26 47.18 -1.48
CA SER A 195 -3.72 46.03 -0.70
C SER A 195 -4.72 45.17 -1.49
N LEU A 196 -4.70 43.86 -1.22
CA LEU A 196 -5.61 42.92 -1.86
C LEU A 196 -7.08 43.26 -1.60
N LEU A 197 -7.41 43.66 -0.36
CA LEU A 197 -8.77 44.04 0.01
C LEU A 197 -9.27 45.25 -0.77
N ARG A 198 -8.44 46.29 -0.97
CA ARG A 198 -8.82 47.47 -1.75
C ARG A 198 -9.01 47.14 -3.22
N ALA A 199 -8.10 46.38 -3.80
CA ALA A 199 -8.22 45.90 -5.18
C ALA A 199 -9.52 45.10 -5.41
N LEU A 200 -9.91 44.25 -4.45
CA LEU A 200 -11.16 43.49 -4.51
C LEU A 200 -12.40 44.37 -4.34
N GLN A 201 -12.34 45.39 -3.48
CA GLN A 201 -13.44 46.35 -3.30
C GLN A 201 -13.67 47.22 -4.54
N ASP A 202 -12.59 47.72 -5.14
CA ASP A 202 -12.67 48.60 -6.30
C ASP A 202 -13.15 47.85 -7.55
N ARG A 203 -12.89 46.54 -7.61
CA ARG A 203 -13.44 45.65 -8.64
C ARG A 203 -14.83 45.08 -8.29
N GLY A 204 -15.40 45.46 -7.14
CA GLY A 204 -16.77 45.12 -6.74
C GLY A 204 -16.97 43.70 -6.20
N PHE A 205 -15.88 42.96 -5.93
CA PHE A 205 -15.95 41.60 -5.38
C PHE A 205 -16.22 41.59 -3.87
N VAL A 206 -15.89 42.67 -3.17
CA VAL A 206 -16.08 42.82 -1.72
C VAL A 206 -16.73 44.16 -1.41
N LYS A 207 -17.76 44.18 -0.55
CA LYS A 207 -18.41 45.44 -0.12
C LYS A 207 -17.56 46.14 0.94
N ARG A 208 -17.45 47.47 0.84
CA ARG A 208 -16.89 48.29 1.92
C ARG A 208 -17.82 48.17 3.15
N ARG A 209 -17.27 47.81 4.30
CA ARG A 209 -18.02 47.89 5.56
C ARG A 209 -18.19 49.36 5.92
N GLY A 210 -19.43 49.86 5.94
CA GLY A 210 -19.76 51.23 6.35
C GLY A 210 -20.26 52.17 5.25
N GLY A 211 -20.89 51.65 4.19
CA GLY A 211 -21.65 52.43 3.20
C GLY A 211 -23.08 51.92 3.10
#